data_AF-A0A966EVF5-F1
#
_entry.id   AF-A0A966EVF5-F1
#
_cell.length_a   1.000
_cell.length_b   1.000
_cell.length_c   1.000
_cell.angle_alpha   90.00
_cell.angle_beta   90.00
_cell.angle_gamma   90.00
#
_symmetry.space_group_name_H-M   'P 1'
#
loop_
_entity.id
_entity.type
_entity.pdbx_description
1 polymer ?
#
loop_
_entity_poly.entity_id
_entity_poly.type
_entity_poly.pdbx_seq_one_letter_code
_entity_poly.pdbx_strand_id
1 'polypeptide(L)' 'MSEIRAGKSVTIESAISSIPDGARIYLAQGSGTPFKFLEELDARRENFKSLEFVSAFLLDTPAPMQ' A
#
# COMPACT_ATOMS: atom_id res chain seq x y z
N MET A 1 15.53 11.13 -8.06
CA MET A 1 14.18 11.74 -7.94
C MET A 1 13.21 10.91 -8.78
N SER A 2 12.12 10.41 -8.21
CA SER A 2 11.17 9.54 -8.93
C SER A 2 10.21 10.40 -9.74
N GLU A 3 10.52 10.64 -11.01
CA GLU A 3 9.71 11.43 -11.95
C GLU A 3 8.39 10.73 -12.37
N ILE A 4 7.97 9.64 -11.72
CA ILE A 4 6.98 8.69 -12.28
C ILE A 4 5.65 8.63 -11.51
N ARG A 5 5.47 9.31 -10.37
CA ARG A 5 4.33 8.99 -9.47
C ARG A 5 3.03 9.77 -9.66
N ALA A 6 3.06 11.03 -10.10
CA ALA A 6 1.84 11.86 -10.15
C ALA A 6 1.13 11.76 -11.52
N GLY A 7 -0.20 11.71 -11.52
CA GLY A 7 -1.03 11.80 -12.74
C GLY A 7 -1.22 10.52 -13.55
N LYS A 8 -0.73 9.36 -13.07
CA LYS A 8 -1.03 8.07 -13.70
C LYS A 8 -2.35 7.51 -13.19
N SER A 9 -3.23 7.18 -14.14
CA SER A 9 -4.43 6.39 -13.88
C SER A 9 -4.12 4.92 -14.19
N VAL A 10 -4.41 4.03 -13.24
CA VAL A 10 -4.29 2.58 -13.38
C VAL A 10 -5.53 1.92 -12.82
N THR A 11 -5.81 0.69 -13.24
CA THR A 11 -6.87 -0.12 -12.65
C THR A 11 -6.45 -0.64 -11.26
N ILE A 12 -7.42 -0.93 -10.39
CA ILE A 12 -7.15 -1.53 -9.08
C ILE A 12 -6.44 -2.87 -9.24
N GLU A 13 -6.87 -3.69 -10.20
CA GLU A 13 -6.23 -4.96 -10.53
C GLU A 13 -4.75 -4.80 -10.89
N SER A 14 -4.41 -3.87 -11.80
CA SER A 14 -3.02 -3.63 -12.18
C SER A 14 -2.18 -3.14 -11.00
N ALA A 15 -2.77 -2.35 -10.10
CA ALA A 15 -2.09 -1.88 -8.90
C ALA A 15 -1.85 -3.04 -7.91
N ILE A 16 -2.83 -3.90 -7.66
CA ILE A 16 -2.69 -5.07 -6.78
C ILE A 16 -1.64 -6.05 -7.33
N SER A 17 -1.69 -6.36 -8.62
CA SER A 17 -0.73 -7.27 -9.27
C SER A 17 0.72 -6.76 -9.27
N SER A 18 0.93 -5.47 -8.97
CA SER A 18 2.26 -4.88 -8.83
C SER A 18 2.83 -4.98 -7.41
N ILE A 19 2.04 -5.41 -6.43
CA ILE A 19 2.47 -5.60 -5.05
C ILE A 19 3.23 -6.93 -4.96
N PRO A 20 4.51 -6.95 -4.53
CA PRO A 20 5.21 -8.20 -4.31
C PRO A 20 4.76 -8.88 -3.01
N ASP A 21 4.91 -10.20 -2.96
CA ASP A 21 4.77 -10.97 -1.74
C ASP A 21 5.70 -10.44 -0.64
N GLY A 22 5.21 -10.36 0.59
CA GLY A 22 5.97 -9.83 1.74
C GLY A 22 6.11 -8.31 1.74
N ALA A 23 5.39 -7.58 0.88
CA ALA A 23 5.45 -6.13 0.86
C ALA A 23 4.95 -5.48 2.16
N ARG A 24 5.61 -4.38 2.53
CA ARG A 24 5.14 -3.44 3.54
C ARG A 24 4.35 -2.31 2.87
N ILE A 25 3.06 -2.22 3.19
CA ILE A 25 2.10 -1.28 2.63
C ILE A 25 1.84 -0.18 3.65
N TYR A 26 2.15 1.07 3.29
CA TYR A 26 1.84 2.25 4.08
C TYR A 26 0.43 2.74 3.72
N LEU A 27 -0.48 2.70 4.69
CA LEU A 27 -1.89 2.96 4.48
C LEU A 27 -2.29 4.28 5.13
N ALA A 28 -2.87 5.19 4.32
CA ALA A 28 -3.52 6.38 4.83
C ALA A 28 -4.71 6.00 5.73
N GLN A 29 -4.90 6.73 6.83
CA GLN A 29 -6.01 6.54 7.76
C GLN A 29 -7.05 7.67 7.68
N GLY A 30 -8.18 7.48 8.36
CA GLY A 30 -9.28 8.44 8.39
C GLY A 30 -9.93 8.61 7.02
N SER A 31 -10.27 9.85 6.66
CA SER A 31 -10.91 10.17 5.38
C SER A 31 -10.05 9.88 4.14
N GLY A 32 -8.74 9.64 4.31
CA GLY A 32 -7.83 9.26 3.22
C GLY A 32 -7.75 7.75 2.97
N THR A 33 -8.45 6.92 3.74
CA THR A 33 -8.36 5.46 3.63
C THR A 33 -8.94 4.98 2.30
N PRO A 34 -8.18 4.23 1.47
CA PRO A 34 -8.65 3.77 0.17
C PRO A 34 -9.50 2.49 0.29
N PHE A 35 -10.68 2.58 0.91
CA PHE A 35 -11.51 1.41 1.26
C PHE A 35 -11.77 0.45 0.10
N LYS A 36 -12.20 0.95 -1.06
CA LYS A 36 -12.45 0.10 -2.24
C LYS A 36 -11.20 -0.66 -2.70
N PHE A 37 -10.01 -0.06 -2.56
CA PHE A 37 -8.76 -0.75 -2.90
C PHE A 37 -8.47 -1.89 -1.92
N LEU A 38 -8.74 -1.67 -0.63
CA LEU A 38 -8.54 -2.68 0.41
C LEU A 38 -9.52 -3.86 0.27
N GLU A 39 -10.78 -3.59 -0.07
CA GLU A 39 -11.79 -4.62 -0.35
C GLU A 39 -11.33 -5.53 -1.51
N GLU A 40 -10.86 -4.94 -2.61
CA GLU A 40 -10.35 -5.69 -3.77
C GLU A 40 -9.05 -6.43 -3.47
N LEU A 41 -8.20 -5.89 -2.60
CA LEU A 41 -6.98 -6.55 -2.14
C LEU A 41 -7.32 -7.77 -1.26
N ASP A 42 -8.28 -7.64 -0.35
CA ASP A 42 -8.74 -8.75 0.50
C ASP A 42 -9.43 -9.86 -0.32
N ALA A 43 -10.20 -9.48 -1.35
CA ALA A 43 -10.81 -10.43 -2.28
C ALA A 43 -9.79 -11.26 -3.11
N ARG A 44 -8.51 -10.86 -3.09
CA ARG A 44 -7.38 -11.53 -3.77
C ARG A 44 -6.29 -11.94 -2.79
N ARG A 45 -6.60 -12.02 -1.50
CA ARG A 45 -5.60 -12.28 -0.44
C ARG A 45 -4.82 -13.58 -0.65
N GLU A 46 -5.41 -14.55 -1.33
CA GLU A 46 -4.79 -15.84 -1.69
C GLU A 46 -3.61 -15.70 -2.66
N ASN A 47 -3.49 -14.57 -3.35
CA ASN A 47 -2.33 -14.26 -4.18
C ASN A 47 -1.09 -13.91 -3.34
N PHE A 48 -1.26 -13.71 -2.03
CA PHE A 48 -0.21 -13.29 -1.14
C PHE A 48 0.04 -14.31 -0.03
N LYS A 49 1.31 -14.63 0.23
CA LYS A 49 1.73 -15.40 1.41
C LYS A 49 1.70 -14.57 2.68
N SER A 50 2.10 -13.30 2.57
CA SER A 50 2.15 -12.36 3.68
C SER A 50 2.20 -10.92 3.16
N LEU A 51 1.50 -10.01 3.83
CA LEU A 51 1.60 -8.56 3.64
C LEU A 51 1.69 -7.90 5.01
N GLU A 52 2.46 -6.82 5.12
CA GLU A 52 2.53 -6.00 6.33
C GLU A 52 1.83 -4.67 6.09
N PHE A 53 0.80 -4.36 6.88
CA PHE A 53 0.11 -3.07 6.80
C PHE A 53 0.60 -2.15 7.92
N VAL A 54 1.20 -1.03 7.52
CA VAL A 54 1.55 0.07 8.43
C VAL A 54 0.46 1.12 8.30
N SER A 55 -0.35 1.24 9.35
CA SER A 55 -1.41 2.24 9.45
C SER A 55 -1.24 3.04 10.74
N ALA A 56 -1.63 4.31 10.71
CA ALA A 56 -1.42 5.36 11.72
C ALA A 56 -0.23 6.31 11.41
N PHE A 57 -0.25 7.46 12.09
CA PHE A 57 0.85 8.41 12.10
C PHE A 57 2.11 7.71 12.63
N LEU A 58 3.26 7.94 12.00
CA LEU A 58 4.54 7.73 12.68
C LEU A 58 4.51 8.62 13.92
N LEU A 59 4.14 8.07 15.08
CA LEU A 59 4.19 8.79 16.35
C LEU A 59 5.64 9.16 16.69
N ASP A 60 6.60 8.43 16.14
CA ASP A 60 8.03 8.76 16.16
C ASP A 60 8.66 8.57 14.77
N THR A 61 9.54 9.51 14.39
CA THR A 61 10.42 9.38 13.22
C THR A 61 11.22 8.08 13.31
N PRO A 62 11.26 7.23 12.27
CA PRO A 62 12.10 6.03 12.28
C PRO A 62 13.56 6.45 12.49
N ALA A 63 14.30 5.67 13.28
CA ALA A 63 15.72 5.91 13.51
C ALA A 63 16.44 6.11 12.17
N PRO A 64 17.35 7.10 12.05
CA PRO A 64 18.02 7.38 10.80
C PRO A 64 18.70 6.10 10.29
N MET A 65 18.45 5.75 9.04
CA MET A 65 19.16 4.66 8.37
C MET A 65 20.64 5.05 8.31
N GLN A 66 21.49 4.27 8.98
CA GLN A 66 22.95 4.32 8.82
C GLN A 66 23.35 3.69 7.49
#